data_AF-A0A958UPS5-F1
#
_entry.id   AF-A0A958UPS5-F1
#
_cell.length_a   1.000
_cell.length_b   1.000
_cell.length_c   1.000
_cell.angle_alpha   90.00
_cell.angle_beta   90.00
_cell.angle_gamma   90.00
#
_symmetry.space_group_name_H-M   'P 1'
#
loop_
_entity.id
_entity.type
_entity.pdbx_description
1 polymer ?
#
loop_
_entity_poly.entity_id
_entity_poly.type
_entity_poly.pdbx_seq_one_letter_code
_entity_poly.pdbx_strand_id
1 'polypeptide(L)'
;MKKIVFFAIAVMFFASCSNDDNNQQEYVPAAFEKGILVTNEGPFNNGSGNITFISEDYSTVAQNIFRNVNGYALGNIVQSMGFLDNNAYIVVSNSQKIEIVNRYTFQSLDSITNGLDNPRYFVTVGGNKGYV
;
A
#
# COMPACT_ATOMS: atom_id res chain seq x y z
N MET A 1 -1.14 -19.76 67.11
CA MET A 1 -2.18 -19.22 66.21
C MET A 1 -1.71 -17.98 65.42
N LYS A 2 -1.12 -16.94 66.05
CA LYS A 2 -0.60 -15.74 65.32
C LYS A 2 0.51 -16.00 64.28
N LYS A 3 1.37 -17.01 64.50
CA LYS A 3 2.48 -17.36 63.57
C LYS A 3 2.01 -18.06 62.28
N ILE A 4 0.85 -18.73 62.31
CA ILE A 4 0.27 -19.41 61.15
C ILE A 4 -0.42 -18.40 60.23
N VAL A 5 -1.05 -17.35 60.80
CA VAL A 5 -1.63 -16.23 60.05
C VAL A 5 -0.56 -15.45 59.27
N PHE A 6 0.63 -15.28 59.86
CA PHE A 6 1.75 -14.61 59.18
C PHE A 6 2.30 -15.40 57.98
N PHE A 7 2.25 -16.73 58.03
CA PHE A 7 2.70 -17.57 56.92
C PHE A 7 1.69 -17.61 55.76
N ALA A 8 0.39 -17.51 56.06
CA ALA A 8 -0.67 -17.48 55.04
C ALA A 8 -0.69 -16.19 54.19
N ILE A 9 -0.27 -15.05 54.76
CA ILE A 9 -0.21 -13.76 54.04
C ILE A 9 1.01 -13.68 53.12
N ALA A 10 2.13 -14.32 53.47
CA ALA A 10 3.35 -14.32 52.67
C ALA A 10 3.21 -15.08 51.33
N VAL A 11 2.30 -16.06 51.25
CA VAL A 11 2.07 -16.86 50.03
C VAL A 11 1.28 -16.10 48.96
N MET A 12 0.58 -15.02 49.31
CA MET A 12 -0.18 -14.21 48.34
C MET A 12 0.69 -13.28 47.48
N PHE A 13 1.98 -13.10 47.80
CA PHE A 13 2.88 -12.22 47.04
C PHE A 13 3.59 -12.90 45.86
N PHE A 14 3.42 -14.22 45.66
CA PHE A 14 4.04 -14.96 44.55
C PHE A 14 3.05 -15.37 43.45
N ALA A 15 1.77 -15.00 43.57
CA ALA A 15 0.77 -15.19 42.53
C ALA A 15 0.75 -13.99 41.56
N SER A 16 1.85 -13.81 40.81
CA SER A 16 1.85 -12.95 39.62
C SER A 16 1.62 -13.84 38.41
N CYS A 17 0.37 -14.03 38.01
CA CYS A 17 0.08 -14.51 36.66
C CYS A 17 0.39 -13.37 35.69
N SER A 18 1.55 -13.37 35.04
CA SER A 18 1.64 -12.65 33.76
C SER A 18 0.89 -13.51 32.76
N ASN A 19 -0.31 -13.05 32.37
CA ASN A 19 -0.90 -13.52 31.14
C ASN A 19 -0.13 -12.82 30.02
N ASP A 20 1.11 -13.25 29.77
CA ASP A 20 1.83 -12.96 28.52
C ASP A 20 1.31 -13.87 27.40
N ASP A 21 -0.02 -14.01 27.32
CA ASP A 21 -0.66 -14.40 26.07
C ASP A 21 -0.72 -13.15 25.20
N ASN A 22 0.47 -12.63 24.84
CA ASN A 22 0.62 -11.68 23.76
C ASN A 22 0.37 -12.43 22.45
N ASN A 23 -0.90 -12.76 22.22
CA ASN A 23 -1.47 -13.11 20.93
C ASN A 23 -1.47 -11.85 20.06
N GLN A 24 -0.31 -11.21 19.90
CA GLN A 24 -0.12 -10.18 18.89
C GLN A 24 -0.16 -10.92 17.57
N GLN A 25 -1.32 -10.89 16.90
CA GLN A 25 -1.50 -11.41 15.56
C GLN A 25 -0.34 -10.90 14.70
N GLU A 26 0.48 -11.84 14.23
CA GLU A 26 1.66 -11.51 13.44
C GLU A 26 1.22 -10.64 12.26
N TYR A 27 1.81 -9.45 12.16
CA TYR A 27 1.47 -8.52 11.10
C TYR A 27 1.94 -9.10 9.76
N VAL A 28 0.99 -9.49 8.91
CA VAL A 28 1.25 -9.91 7.54
C VAL A 28 1.14 -8.67 6.65
N PRO A 29 2.25 -8.15 6.10
CA PRO A 29 2.21 -6.99 5.22
C PRO A 29 1.37 -7.29 3.98
N ALA A 30 0.70 -6.28 3.46
CA ALA A 30 0.05 -6.40 2.16
C ALA A 30 1.07 -6.60 1.04
N ALA A 31 0.64 -7.22 -0.07
CA ALA A 31 1.52 -7.74 -1.12
C ALA A 31 2.53 -6.72 -1.68
N PHE A 32 2.17 -5.44 -1.74
CA PHE A 32 3.01 -4.37 -2.30
C PHE A 32 3.38 -3.30 -1.27
N GLU A 33 3.30 -3.61 0.02
CA GLU A 33 3.53 -2.64 1.09
C GLU A 33 5.00 -2.25 1.28
N LYS A 34 5.90 -3.22 1.17
CA LYS A 34 7.33 -3.04 1.46
C LYS A 34 8.17 -3.17 0.21
N GLY A 35 8.34 -2.06 -0.50
CA GLY A 35 9.17 -2.04 -1.70
C GLY A 35 9.09 -0.75 -2.49
N ILE A 36 9.58 -0.84 -3.72
CA ILE A 36 9.67 0.25 -4.68
C ILE A 36 8.65 0.01 -5.79
N LEU A 37 7.90 1.04 -6.15
CA LEU A 37 6.99 1.05 -7.28
C LEU A 37 7.64 1.82 -8.43
N VAL A 38 7.69 1.20 -9.61
CA VAL A 38 8.30 1.76 -10.81
C VAL A 38 7.23 1.92 -11.88
N THR A 39 7.02 3.14 -12.35
CA THR A 39 6.19 3.45 -13.51
C THR A 39 6.94 3.16 -14.80
N ASN A 40 6.32 2.43 -15.71
CA ASN A 40 6.86 2.12 -17.03
C ASN A 40 5.91 2.66 -18.08
N GLU A 41 6.35 3.63 -18.89
CA GLU A 41 5.49 4.32 -19.87
C GLU A 41 4.86 3.36 -20.89
N GLY A 42 5.62 2.34 -21.31
CA GLY A 42 5.26 1.48 -22.43
C GLY A 42 5.52 2.15 -23.79
N PRO A 43 5.25 1.46 -24.89
CA PRO A 43 5.49 2.00 -26.23
C PRO A 43 4.49 3.11 -26.56
N PHE A 44 4.95 4.17 -27.24
CA PHE A 44 4.09 5.24 -27.72
C PHE A 44 3.04 4.73 -28.73
N ASN A 45 1.78 5.13 -28.57
CA ASN A 45 0.59 4.81 -29.39
C ASN A 45 0.16 3.33 -29.46
N ASN A 46 1.05 2.35 -29.38
CA ASN A 46 0.73 0.94 -29.67
C ASN A 46 1.06 -0.02 -28.51
N GLY A 47 0.49 0.24 -27.34
CA GLY A 47 0.59 -0.68 -26.21
C GLY A 47 0.14 -0.05 -24.90
N SER A 48 0.55 -0.65 -23.79
CA SER A 48 0.24 -0.14 -22.47
C SER A 48 1.48 -0.07 -21.60
N GLY A 49 1.53 0.97 -20.78
CA GLY A 49 2.46 1.05 -19.67
C GLY A 49 2.03 0.12 -18.55
N ASN A 50 2.91 -0.04 -17.57
CA ASN A 50 2.67 -0.89 -16.41
C ASN A 50 3.36 -0.36 -15.15
N ILE A 51 3.01 -0.94 -14.01
CA ILE A 51 3.75 -0.76 -12.76
C ILE A 51 4.52 -2.04 -12.46
N THR A 52 5.78 -1.87 -12.10
CA THR A 52 6.63 -2.93 -11.54
C THR A 52 6.80 -2.68 -10.05
N PHE A 53 6.68 -3.73 -9.25
CA PHE A 53 7.03 -3.74 -7.84
C PHE A 53 8.37 -4.44 -7.65
N ILE A 54 9.24 -3.87 -6.83
CA ILE A 54 10.50 -4.47 -6.39
C ILE A 54 10.43 -4.54 -4.86
N SER A 55 10.56 -5.73 -4.29
CA SER A 55 10.54 -5.90 -2.83
C SER A 55 11.68 -5.15 -2.15
N GLU A 56 11.49 -4.76 -0.89
CA GLU A 56 12.48 -4.01 -0.09
C GLU A 56 13.84 -4.72 0.03
N ASP A 57 13.84 -6.06 0.05
CA ASP A 57 15.04 -6.90 0.07
C ASP A 57 15.61 -7.17 -1.33
N TYR A 58 15.00 -6.62 -2.38
CA TYR A 58 15.33 -6.79 -3.80
C TYR A 58 15.26 -8.24 -4.31
N SER A 59 14.68 -9.17 -3.54
CA SER A 59 14.59 -10.59 -3.93
C SER A 59 13.50 -10.86 -4.96
N THR A 60 12.48 -10.01 -5.02
CA THR A 60 11.30 -10.17 -5.87
C THR A 60 11.09 -8.95 -6.75
N VAL A 61 10.98 -9.19 -8.06
CA VAL A 61 10.55 -8.19 -9.04
C VAL A 61 9.27 -8.68 -9.70
N ALA A 62 8.16 -8.04 -9.39
CA ALA A 62 6.85 -8.35 -9.95
C ALA A 62 6.47 -7.29 -10.99
N GLN A 63 6.46 -7.68 -12.27
CA GLN A 63 6.02 -6.80 -13.35
C GLN A 63 4.50 -6.87 -13.54
N ASN A 64 3.93 -5.84 -14.15
CA ASN A 64 2.51 -5.77 -14.53
C ASN A 64 1.54 -5.93 -13.34
N ILE A 65 1.91 -5.48 -12.14
CA ILE A 65 1.13 -5.74 -10.92
C ILE A 65 -0.31 -5.26 -11.02
N PHE A 66 -0.55 -4.09 -11.64
CA PHE A 66 -1.90 -3.59 -11.84
C PHE A 66 -2.76 -4.54 -12.68
N ARG A 67 -2.24 -5.02 -13.83
CA ARG A 67 -2.98 -5.91 -14.72
C ARG A 67 -3.22 -7.26 -14.07
N ASN A 68 -2.23 -7.77 -13.32
CA ASN A 68 -2.35 -9.03 -12.61
C ASN A 68 -3.42 -8.97 -11.52
N VAL A 69 -3.55 -7.83 -10.83
CA VAL A 69 -4.57 -7.64 -9.78
C VAL A 69 -5.95 -7.35 -10.37
N ASN A 70 -6.06 -6.49 -11.38
CA ASN A 70 -7.33 -5.95 -11.84
C ASN A 70 -7.88 -6.59 -13.13
N GLY A 71 -7.07 -7.37 -13.85
CA GLY A 71 -7.47 -8.07 -15.07
C GLY A 71 -7.47 -7.23 -16.36
N TYR A 72 -7.16 -5.93 -16.29
CA TYR A 72 -7.07 -5.03 -17.46
C TYR A 72 -5.80 -4.16 -17.44
N ALA A 73 -5.47 -3.56 -18.59
CA ALA A 73 -4.28 -2.73 -18.73
C ALA A 73 -4.50 -1.30 -18.20
N LEU A 74 -3.46 -0.67 -17.66
CA LEU A 74 -3.54 0.72 -17.14
C LEU A 74 -3.88 1.75 -18.21
N GLY A 75 -3.38 1.54 -19.43
CA GLY A 75 -3.45 2.48 -20.54
C GLY A 75 -2.06 2.82 -21.09
N ASN A 76 -2.01 3.81 -21.98
CA ASN A 76 -0.81 4.19 -22.72
C ASN A 76 -0.10 5.39 -22.10
N ILE A 77 1.23 5.27 -21.92
CA ILE A 77 2.10 6.24 -21.26
C ILE A 77 1.72 6.44 -19.79
N VAL A 78 2.12 5.48 -18.95
CA VAL A 78 2.10 5.64 -17.48
C VAL A 78 3.22 6.62 -17.10
N GLN A 79 2.83 7.89 -16.95
CA GLN A 79 3.73 9.03 -16.90
C GLN A 79 4.33 9.27 -15.52
N SER A 80 3.52 9.13 -14.47
CA SER A 80 3.94 9.34 -13.09
C SER A 80 2.97 8.68 -12.11
N MET A 81 3.36 8.66 -10.85
CA MET A 81 2.54 8.20 -9.74
C MET A 81 2.78 9.10 -8.53
N GLY A 82 1.70 9.51 -7.87
CA GLY A 82 1.76 10.19 -6.57
C GLY A 82 0.88 9.48 -5.55
N PHE A 83 1.01 9.85 -4.28
CA PHE A 83 0.28 9.22 -3.18
C PHE A 83 -0.49 10.24 -2.37
N LEU A 84 -1.66 9.84 -1.88
CA LEU A 84 -2.38 10.51 -0.81
C LEU A 84 -3.02 9.43 0.06
N ASP A 85 -2.65 9.41 1.34
CA ASP A 85 -3.03 8.35 2.29
C ASP A 85 -2.72 6.94 1.75
N ASN A 86 -3.76 6.09 1.70
CA ASN A 86 -3.68 4.71 1.23
C ASN A 86 -3.82 4.58 -0.30
N ASN A 87 -3.95 5.71 -1.01
CA ASN A 87 -4.21 5.72 -2.45
C ASN A 87 -2.94 6.07 -3.23
N ALA A 88 -2.74 5.37 -4.33
CA ALA A 88 -1.81 5.75 -5.39
C ALA A 88 -2.60 6.30 -6.57
N TYR A 89 -2.21 7.48 -7.03
CA TYR A 89 -2.77 8.19 -8.16
C TYR A 89 -1.81 8.03 -9.34
N ILE A 90 -2.18 7.18 -10.29
CA ILE A 90 -1.36 6.78 -11.42
C ILE A 90 -1.77 7.61 -12.63
N VAL A 91 -0.90 8.52 -13.07
CA VAL A 91 -1.16 9.40 -14.21
C VAL A 91 -0.82 8.67 -15.51
N VAL A 92 -1.82 8.53 -16.39
CA VAL A 92 -1.70 7.83 -17.67
C VAL A 92 -1.99 8.83 -18.79
N SER A 93 -0.92 9.46 -19.31
CA SER A 93 -1.03 10.72 -20.05
C SER A 93 -1.71 10.54 -21.40
N ASN A 94 -1.28 9.56 -22.20
CA ASN A 94 -1.85 9.31 -23.52
C ASN A 94 -3.20 8.56 -23.45
N SER A 95 -3.68 8.26 -22.24
CA SER A 95 -5.04 7.78 -21.99
C SER A 95 -5.94 8.83 -21.33
N GLN A 96 -5.47 10.07 -21.15
CA GLN A 96 -6.18 11.17 -20.48
C GLN A 96 -6.86 10.72 -19.18
N LYS A 97 -6.13 9.95 -18.36
CA LYS A 97 -6.69 9.29 -17.18
C LYS A 97 -5.76 9.37 -15.98
N ILE A 98 -6.32 9.51 -14.79
CA ILE A 98 -5.66 9.19 -13.53
C ILE A 98 -6.37 7.97 -12.94
N GLU A 99 -5.67 6.85 -12.80
CA GLU A 99 -6.19 5.66 -12.12
C GLU A 99 -5.91 5.79 -10.62
N ILE A 100 -6.92 5.53 -9.78
CA ILE A 100 -6.79 5.54 -8.32
C ILE A 100 -6.82 4.09 -7.84
N VAL A 101 -5.75 3.67 -7.18
CA VAL A 101 -5.63 2.31 -6.63
C VAL A 101 -5.30 2.35 -5.15
N ASN A 102 -5.64 1.30 -4.41
CA ASN A 102 -5.06 1.09 -3.09
C ASN A 102 -3.56 0.79 -3.26
N ARG A 103 -2.69 1.58 -2.62
CA ARG A 103 -1.23 1.49 -2.83
C ARG A 103 -0.59 0.19 -2.32
N TYR A 104 -1.30 -0.56 -1.48
CA TYR A 104 -0.79 -1.78 -0.83
C TYR A 104 -1.27 -3.06 -1.51
N THR A 105 -2.50 -3.05 -2.06
CA THR A 105 -3.09 -4.20 -2.77
C THR A 105 -3.10 -4.03 -4.28
N PHE A 106 -2.90 -2.81 -4.78
CA PHE A 106 -3.05 -2.42 -6.19
C PHE A 106 -4.44 -2.62 -6.79
N GLN A 107 -5.44 -2.88 -5.95
CA GLN A 107 -6.84 -2.93 -6.39
C GLN A 107 -7.28 -1.54 -6.86
N SER A 108 -7.87 -1.46 -8.05
CA SER A 108 -8.48 -0.24 -8.57
C SER A 108 -9.69 0.14 -7.72
N LEU A 109 -9.75 1.43 -7.38
CA LEU A 109 -10.79 2.04 -6.57
C LEU A 109 -11.68 2.93 -7.43
N ASP A 110 -11.08 3.75 -8.29
CA ASP A 110 -11.78 4.67 -9.19
C ASP A 110 -10.84 5.19 -10.29
N SER A 111 -11.36 6.02 -11.20
CA SER A 111 -10.57 6.75 -12.19
C SER A 111 -11.12 8.14 -12.47
N ILE A 112 -10.22 9.09 -12.73
CA ILE A 112 -10.56 10.43 -13.20
C ILE A 112 -10.27 10.50 -14.70
N THR A 113 -11.29 10.80 -15.50
CA THR A 113 -11.19 10.90 -16.97
C THR A 113 -11.62 12.26 -17.53
N ASN A 114 -12.24 13.10 -16.70
CA ASN A 114 -12.84 14.35 -17.14
C ASN A 114 -11.90 15.53 -16.85
N GLY A 115 -11.79 16.46 -17.79
CA GLY A 115 -10.98 17.67 -17.62
C GLY A 115 -9.47 17.42 -17.67
N LEU A 116 -9.04 16.27 -18.19
CA LEU A 116 -7.64 15.92 -18.37
C LEU A 116 -7.22 16.09 -19.82
N ASP A 117 -6.12 16.79 -20.04
CA ASP A 117 -5.44 16.88 -21.33
C ASP A 117 -3.95 16.61 -21.11
N ASN A 118 -3.49 15.46 -21.59
CA ASN A 118 -2.12 14.94 -21.43
C ASN A 118 -1.52 15.17 -20.02
N PRO A 119 -2.16 14.66 -18.95
CA PRO A 119 -1.75 14.92 -17.57
C PRO A 119 -0.32 14.41 -17.30
N ARG A 120 0.43 15.10 -16.43
CA ARG A 120 1.87 14.85 -16.25
C ARG A 120 2.25 14.34 -14.87
N TYR A 121 1.98 15.11 -13.82
CA TYR A 121 2.46 14.82 -12.47
C TYR A 121 1.39 15.05 -11.43
N PHE A 122 1.12 14.05 -10.59
CA PHE A 122 0.24 14.22 -9.45
C PHE A 122 1.02 14.64 -8.21
N VAL A 123 0.60 15.70 -7.53
CA VAL A 123 1.16 16.15 -6.24
C VAL A 123 0.06 16.46 -5.25
N THR A 124 0.22 16.01 -4.00
CA THR A 124 -0.67 16.39 -2.90
C THR A 124 -0.10 17.58 -2.11
N VAL A 125 -0.99 18.46 -1.65
CA VAL A 125 -0.64 19.61 -0.78
C VAL A 125 -1.12 19.41 0.67
N GLY A 126 -1.46 18.18 1.05
CA GLY A 126 -2.00 17.83 2.36
C GLY A 126 -3.53 17.94 2.43
N GLY A 127 -4.11 17.24 3.42
CA GLY A 127 -5.56 17.08 3.52
C GLY A 127 -6.10 16.26 2.35
N ASN A 128 -7.22 16.70 1.76
CA ASN A 128 -7.92 15.99 0.69
C ASN A 128 -7.70 16.60 -0.71
N LYS A 129 -6.57 17.28 -0.92
CA LYS A 129 -6.30 18.02 -2.17
C LYS A 129 -5.06 17.50 -2.89
N GLY A 130 -5.19 17.36 -4.20
CA GLY A 130 -4.09 17.07 -5.12
C GLY A 130 -4.22 17.90 -6.40
N TYR A 131 -3.09 18.10 -7.07
CA TYR A 131 -2.95 18.80 -8.34
C TYR A 131 -2.33 17.85 -9.37
N VAL A 132 -2.71 18.03 -10.64
CA VAL A 132 -2.22 17.25 -11.77
C VAL A 132 -1.84 18.16 -12.94
#